data_AF-K2AXW9-F1
#
_entry.id   AF-K2AXW9-F1
#
_cell.length_a   1.000
_cell.length_b   1.000
_cell.length_c   1.000
_cell.angle_alpha   90.00
_cell.angle_beta   90.00
_cell.angle_gamma   90.00
#
_symmetry.space_group_name_H-M   'P 1'
#
loop_
_entity.id
_entity.type
_entity.pdbx_description
1 polymer ?
#
loop_
_entity_poly.entity_id
_entity_poly.type
_entity_poly.pdbx_seq_one_letter_code
_entity_poly.pdbx_strand_id
1 'polypeptide(L)'
;MVPIEVMMVDSMARASRRIAPTEMQRLAGEAAIAKLEMAIKYLVTEYTVEFLAEKVRQDEYYVPPYQRELVWPDDKQSRFVESLLMGLPIPFLFLWQANDGRLEIVDGSQRLRTMVRFLDGDLQLQKLQQLPELNGFRFTDLDRSRQRKLYSRSIRGIVLDNLVNEAARTEMFNRINTGGTHLNEAEIRRGSLPGPFMELVVSCSTDQRFVAMTPVSTNLVNEREREELVVRFFTYLEKLTRDNGGFDLPGWKDRPREYIWAFVDEANGLARDDPGYLARLRQDFDSMLGEVERLFPFGFRKTATGKQIPRVRFEAIAVGTALALRDRGQLTTMPVDVAGWVDGHEFGDVTTSDAANVKSKLLSRISFVYERLM
;
A
#
# COMPACT_ATOMS: atom_id res chain seq x y z
N MET A 1 56.39 18.89 46.09
CA MET A 1 55.68 17.67 45.65
C MET A 1 54.22 17.89 46.01
N VAL A 2 53.40 18.22 45.02
CA VAL A 2 52.02 18.75 45.18
C VAL A 2 51.06 17.59 45.43
N PRO A 3 50.20 17.60 46.46
CA PRO A 3 49.08 16.67 46.54
C PRO A 3 47.93 17.18 45.66
N ILE A 4 47.52 16.34 44.72
CA ILE A 4 46.41 16.55 43.79
C ILE A 4 45.11 16.44 44.59
N GLU A 5 44.42 17.56 44.75
CA GLU A 5 43.05 17.62 45.25
C GLU A 5 42.12 17.05 44.17
N VAL A 6 41.62 15.84 44.39
CA VAL A 6 40.63 15.20 43.51
C VAL A 6 39.31 15.95 43.68
N MET A 7 39.01 16.86 42.75
CA MET A 7 37.68 17.39 42.53
C MET A 7 36.72 16.23 42.27
N MET A 8 35.92 15.87 43.28
CA MET A 8 34.67 15.15 43.06
C MET A 8 33.76 16.05 42.22
N VAL A 9 33.74 15.78 40.92
CA VAL A 9 32.73 16.34 40.01
C VAL A 9 31.44 15.62 40.34
N ASP A 10 30.61 16.28 41.14
CA ASP A 10 29.27 15.83 41.51
C ASP A 10 28.40 15.83 40.25
N SER A 11 28.44 14.72 39.49
CA SER A 11 27.60 14.52 38.30
C SER A 11 26.18 14.19 38.76
N MET A 12 25.45 15.20 39.21
CA MET A 12 24.01 15.10 39.39
C MET A 12 23.34 14.93 38.02
N ALA A 13 23.13 13.68 37.63
CA ALA A 13 22.21 13.32 36.57
C ALA A 13 20.83 13.94 36.91
N ARG A 14 20.37 14.91 36.11
CA ARG A 14 18.99 15.40 36.13
C ARG A 14 18.07 14.25 35.71
N ALA A 15 17.67 13.42 36.66
CA ALA A 15 16.54 12.53 36.49
C ALA A 15 15.30 13.40 36.26
N SER A 16 14.78 13.40 35.02
CA SER A 16 13.48 14.00 34.71
C SER A 16 12.45 13.46 35.70
N ARG A 17 11.95 14.32 36.61
CA ARG A 17 10.92 13.93 37.58
C ARG A 17 9.67 13.55 36.78
N ARG A 18 9.36 12.26 36.75
CA ARG A 18 8.11 11.73 36.19
C ARG A 18 6.94 12.45 36.86
N ILE A 19 6.22 13.27 36.10
CA ILE A 19 4.96 13.86 36.55
C ILE A 19 3.92 12.73 36.53
N ALA A 20 3.40 12.37 37.70
CA ALA A 20 2.34 11.37 37.80
C ALA A 20 1.04 11.93 37.18
N PRO A 21 0.27 11.11 36.45
CA PRO A 21 -1.03 11.54 35.92
C PRO A 21 -1.98 11.89 37.07
N THR A 22 -2.82 12.90 36.85
CA THR A 22 -3.86 13.28 37.82
C THR A 22 -4.92 12.18 37.91
N GLU A 23 -5.69 12.17 39.01
CA GLU A 23 -6.79 11.20 39.18
C GLU A 23 -7.84 11.32 38.07
N MET A 24 -8.12 12.54 37.61
CA MET A 24 -9.01 12.78 36.46
C MET A 24 -8.45 12.19 35.17
N GLN A 25 -7.13 12.30 34.93
CA GLN A 25 -6.48 11.67 33.78
C GLN A 25 -6.51 10.15 33.86
N ARG A 26 -6.36 9.58 35.06
CA ARG A 26 -6.47 8.14 35.29
C ARG A 26 -7.88 7.64 35.00
N LEU A 27 -8.90 8.26 35.58
CA LEU A 27 -10.31 7.89 35.36
C LEU A 27 -10.71 8.04 33.88
N ALA A 28 -10.30 9.12 33.22
CA ALA A 28 -10.53 9.30 31.79
C ALA A 28 -9.81 8.23 30.96
N GLY A 29 -8.59 7.85 31.35
CA GLY A 29 -7.83 6.76 30.73
C GLY A 29 -8.51 5.40 30.88
N GLU A 30 -8.91 5.03 32.09
CA GLU A 30 -9.63 3.78 32.37
C GLU A 30 -10.97 3.72 31.62
N ALA A 31 -11.73 4.82 31.59
CA ALA A 31 -12.98 4.88 30.82
C ALA A 31 -12.73 4.75 29.31
N ALA A 32 -11.65 5.33 28.78
CA ALA A 32 -11.26 5.18 27.39
C ALA A 32 -10.82 3.74 27.06
N ILE A 33 -10.06 3.09 27.96
CA ILE A 33 -9.67 1.68 27.84
C ILE A 33 -10.92 0.81 27.84
N ALA A 34 -11.80 0.93 28.83
CA ALA A 34 -13.03 0.14 28.90
C ALA A 34 -13.94 0.32 27.68
N LYS A 35 -13.94 1.50 27.06
CA LYS A 35 -14.68 1.77 25.82
C LYS A 35 -14.03 1.13 24.58
N LEU A 36 -12.70 1.04 24.55
CA LEU A 36 -11.92 0.56 23.40
C LEU A 36 -11.41 -0.88 23.55
N GLU A 37 -11.55 -1.48 24.73
CA GLU A 37 -11.26 -2.88 24.98
C GLU A 37 -12.28 -3.72 24.21
N MET A 38 -11.94 -4.00 22.96
CA MET A 38 -12.76 -4.83 22.10
C MET A 38 -12.52 -6.27 22.51
N ALA A 39 -13.57 -6.93 23.00
CA ALA A 39 -13.60 -8.38 23.18
C ALA A 39 -13.58 -9.04 21.79
N ILE A 40 -12.40 -9.14 21.21
CA ILE A 40 -12.18 -9.79 19.93
C ILE A 40 -12.20 -11.29 20.21
N LYS A 41 -13.23 -11.97 19.70
CA LYS A 41 -13.28 -13.42 19.74
C LYS A 41 -12.32 -13.96 18.69
N TYR A 42 -11.31 -14.69 19.14
CA TYR A 42 -10.35 -15.36 18.27
C TYR A 42 -10.07 -16.78 18.76
N LEU A 43 -9.59 -17.61 17.84
CA LEU A 43 -9.16 -18.99 18.10
C LEU A 43 -7.70 -19.12 17.72
N VAL A 44 -6.90 -19.73 18.60
CA VAL A 44 -5.56 -20.15 18.26
C VAL A 44 -5.63 -21.54 17.67
N THR A 45 -5.13 -21.70 16.44
CA THR A 45 -5.12 -22.96 15.71
C THR A 45 -3.69 -23.44 15.51
N GLU A 46 -3.51 -24.74 15.38
CA GLU A 46 -2.23 -25.34 14.99
C GLU A 46 -2.51 -26.42 13.94
N TYR A 47 -2.06 -26.17 12.70
CA TYR A 47 -2.34 -27.04 11.57
C TYR A 47 -1.06 -27.46 10.86
N THR A 48 -1.09 -28.64 10.25
CA THR A 48 0.04 -29.19 9.52
C THR A 48 0.25 -28.45 8.20
N VAL A 49 1.49 -28.45 7.71
CA VAL A 49 1.87 -27.90 6.39
C VAL A 49 1.02 -28.54 5.28
N GLU A 50 0.80 -29.86 5.36
CA GLU A 50 -0.06 -30.59 4.41
C GLU A 50 -1.49 -30.05 4.40
N PHE A 51 -2.11 -29.92 5.58
CA PHE A 51 -3.48 -29.42 5.71
C PHE A 51 -3.60 -27.98 5.20
N LEU A 52 -2.67 -27.11 5.59
CA LEU A 52 -2.67 -25.71 5.18
C LEU A 52 -2.52 -25.57 3.66
N ALA A 53 -1.60 -26.34 3.06
CA ALA A 53 -1.42 -26.33 1.61
C ALA A 53 -2.68 -26.81 0.90
N GLU A 54 -3.31 -27.88 1.38
CA GLU A 54 -4.54 -28.40 0.78
C GLU A 54 -5.69 -27.40 0.85
N LYS A 55 -5.86 -26.72 1.98
CA LYS A 55 -6.89 -25.69 2.13
C LYS A 55 -6.69 -24.50 1.20
N VAL A 56 -5.45 -24.15 0.88
CA VAL A 56 -5.15 -23.12 -0.12
C VAL A 56 -5.43 -23.64 -1.53
N ARG A 57 -5.08 -24.89 -1.86
CA ARG A 57 -5.39 -25.50 -3.17
C ARG A 57 -6.88 -25.57 -3.46
N GLN A 58 -7.68 -25.84 -2.43
CA GLN A 58 -9.14 -25.94 -2.52
C GLN A 58 -9.86 -24.59 -2.47
N ASP A 59 -9.12 -23.47 -2.43
CA ASP A 59 -9.64 -22.10 -2.26
C ASP A 59 -10.47 -21.92 -0.98
N GLU A 60 -10.32 -22.79 0.02
CA GLU A 60 -10.93 -22.62 1.35
C GLU A 60 -10.16 -21.58 2.18
N TYR A 61 -8.84 -21.51 1.99
CA TYR A 61 -7.97 -20.48 2.57
C TYR A 61 -7.52 -19.57 1.43
N TYR A 62 -8.17 -18.42 1.29
CA TYR A 62 -8.01 -17.58 0.11
C TYR A 62 -7.24 -16.30 0.42
N VAL A 63 -6.48 -15.83 -0.57
CA VAL A 63 -5.84 -14.52 -0.50
C VAL A 63 -6.84 -13.49 -0.99
N PRO A 64 -7.19 -12.49 -0.19
CA PRO A 64 -8.22 -11.55 -0.57
C PRO A 64 -7.77 -10.68 -1.76
N PRO A 65 -8.73 -10.18 -2.58
CA PRO A 65 -8.41 -9.44 -3.79
C PRO A 65 -7.56 -8.19 -3.58
N TYR A 66 -7.55 -7.64 -2.36
CA TYR A 66 -6.79 -6.44 -2.00
C TYR A 66 -5.30 -6.69 -1.78
N GLN A 67 -4.88 -7.92 -1.45
CA GLN A 67 -3.45 -8.26 -1.34
C GLN A 67 -2.86 -8.49 -2.74
N ARG A 68 -1.56 -8.25 -2.89
CA ARG A 68 -0.81 -8.60 -4.11
C ARG A 68 -0.64 -10.11 -4.30
N GLU A 69 -0.25 -10.48 -5.50
CA GLU A 69 0.15 -11.85 -5.85
C GLU A 69 1.43 -12.29 -5.09
N LEU A 70 1.95 -13.48 -5.39
CA LEU A 70 3.21 -13.94 -4.83
C LEU A 70 4.37 -13.08 -5.34
N VAL A 71 4.97 -12.29 -4.45
CA VAL A 71 6.04 -11.33 -4.77
C VAL A 71 7.39 -11.70 -4.15
N TRP A 72 7.43 -12.69 -3.26
CA TRP A 72 8.71 -13.16 -2.76
C TRP A 72 9.53 -13.72 -3.93
N PRO A 73 10.77 -13.26 -4.15
CA PRO A 73 11.64 -13.90 -5.12
C PRO A 73 11.96 -15.33 -4.67
N ASP A 74 12.29 -16.22 -5.62
CA ASP A 74 12.49 -17.64 -5.33
C ASP A 74 13.58 -17.91 -4.28
N ASP A 75 14.59 -17.05 -4.14
CA ASP A 75 15.60 -17.14 -3.07
C ASP A 75 15.02 -16.84 -1.68
N LYS A 76 14.13 -15.85 -1.56
CA LYS A 76 13.40 -15.58 -0.31
C LYS A 76 12.44 -16.72 0.02
N GLN A 77 11.75 -17.26 -0.98
CA GLN A 77 10.92 -18.46 -0.83
C GLN A 77 11.74 -19.66 -0.35
N SER A 78 12.91 -19.88 -0.95
CA SER A 78 13.83 -20.96 -0.59
C SER A 78 14.28 -20.89 0.87
N ARG A 79 14.62 -19.68 1.38
CA ARG A 79 14.97 -19.48 2.80
C ARG A 79 13.84 -19.79 3.77
N PHE A 80 12.60 -19.52 3.37
CA PHE A 80 11.44 -19.91 4.16
C PHE A 80 11.26 -21.44 4.19
N VAL A 81 11.43 -22.13 3.05
CA VAL A 81 11.41 -23.60 3.01
C VAL A 81 12.56 -24.19 3.83
N GLU A 82 13.77 -23.63 3.75
CA GLU A 82 14.91 -24.01 4.59
C GLU A 82 14.55 -23.92 6.08
N SER A 83 13.83 -22.87 6.49
CA SER A 83 13.37 -22.70 7.87
C SER A 83 12.39 -23.81 8.29
N LEU A 84 11.46 -24.21 7.41
CA LEU A 84 10.53 -25.33 7.65
C LEU A 84 11.26 -26.68 7.77
N LEU A 85 12.23 -26.92 6.89
CA LEU A 85 13.05 -28.14 6.90
C LEU A 85 13.87 -28.26 8.19
N MET A 86 14.45 -27.14 8.65
CA MET A 86 15.17 -27.05 9.92
C MET A 86 14.26 -27.12 11.15
N GLY A 87 12.97 -26.80 11.00
CA GLY A 87 12.03 -26.74 12.11
C GLY A 87 12.14 -25.49 12.96
N LEU A 88 12.56 -24.39 12.34
CA LEU A 88 12.60 -23.10 13.02
C LEU A 88 11.16 -22.62 13.31
N PRO A 89 10.96 -21.86 14.40
CA PRO A 89 9.66 -21.26 14.69
C PRO A 89 9.20 -20.38 13.54
N ILE A 90 7.99 -20.66 13.03
CA ILE A 90 7.33 -19.84 12.02
C ILE A 90 6.38 -18.86 12.73
N PRO A 91 6.33 -17.57 12.35
CA PRO A 91 5.36 -16.62 12.90
C PRO A 91 3.92 -17.11 12.73
N PHE A 92 2.99 -16.58 13.52
CA PHE A 92 1.58 -16.93 13.38
C PHE A 92 1.06 -16.56 11.99
N LEU A 93 0.15 -17.38 11.46
CA LEU A 93 -0.74 -16.97 10.38
C LEU A 93 -1.90 -16.18 10.99
N PHE A 94 -2.36 -15.14 10.31
CA PHE A 94 -3.58 -14.44 10.70
C PHE A 94 -4.64 -14.69 9.65
N LEU A 95 -5.77 -15.23 10.10
CA LEU A 95 -6.88 -15.66 9.26
C LEU A 95 -8.15 -14.98 9.74
N TRP A 96 -9.03 -14.65 8.81
CA TRP A 96 -10.34 -14.08 9.10
C TRP A 96 -11.44 -15.00 8.57
N GLN A 97 -12.42 -15.33 9.40
CA GLN A 97 -13.55 -16.11 8.95
C GLN A 97 -14.50 -15.25 8.11
N ALA A 98 -14.62 -15.56 6.83
CA ALA A 98 -15.55 -14.91 5.93
C ALA A 98 -16.99 -15.43 6.15
N ASN A 99 -17.98 -14.65 5.71
CA ASN A 99 -19.40 -15.00 5.88
C ASN A 99 -19.81 -16.26 5.09
N ASP A 100 -19.07 -16.59 4.03
CA ASP A 100 -19.24 -17.82 3.25
C ASP A 100 -18.57 -19.05 3.89
N GLY A 101 -17.95 -18.88 5.07
CA GLY A 101 -17.28 -19.94 5.83
C GLY A 101 -15.82 -20.17 5.44
N ARG A 102 -15.32 -19.54 4.37
CA ARG A 102 -13.90 -19.61 4.01
C ARG A 102 -13.03 -18.79 4.97
N LEU A 103 -11.73 -19.06 4.98
CA LEU A 103 -10.76 -18.28 5.73
C LEU A 103 -9.97 -17.35 4.81
N GLU A 104 -10.14 -16.06 5.01
CA GLU A 104 -9.34 -15.03 4.36
C GLU A 104 -7.97 -14.92 5.02
N ILE A 105 -6.91 -14.99 4.22
CA ILE A 105 -5.53 -14.88 4.71
C ILE A 105 -5.17 -13.41 4.90
N VAL A 106 -5.13 -12.95 6.16
CA VAL A 106 -4.77 -11.57 6.52
C VAL A 106 -3.25 -11.37 6.57
N ASP A 107 -2.52 -12.33 7.17
CA ASP A 107 -1.05 -12.36 7.13
C ASP A 107 -0.54 -13.79 6.89
N GLY A 108 0.58 -13.86 6.17
CA GLY A 108 1.21 -15.12 5.81
C GLY A 108 0.85 -15.67 4.43
N SER A 109 0.18 -14.89 3.58
CA SER A 109 -0.17 -15.28 2.20
C SER A 109 1.06 -15.70 1.38
N GLN A 110 2.18 -14.98 1.49
CA GLN A 110 3.44 -15.33 0.83
C GLN A 110 4.00 -16.67 1.34
N ARG A 111 3.88 -16.95 2.65
CA ARG A 111 4.34 -18.20 3.27
C ARG A 111 3.49 -19.37 2.81
N LEU A 112 2.16 -19.24 2.87
CA LEU A 112 1.21 -20.26 2.42
C LEU A 112 1.39 -20.59 0.93
N ARG A 113 1.47 -19.58 0.05
CA ARG A 113 1.73 -19.77 -1.38
C ARG A 113 3.10 -20.41 -1.65
N THR A 114 4.13 -20.04 -0.89
CA THR A 114 5.46 -20.67 -1.00
C THR A 114 5.40 -22.16 -0.63
N MET A 115 4.66 -22.53 0.42
CA MET A 115 4.49 -23.94 0.78
C MET A 115 3.83 -24.72 -0.35
N VAL A 116 2.73 -24.21 -0.90
CA VAL A 116 2.04 -24.84 -2.04
C VAL A 116 3.00 -25.04 -3.21
N ARG A 117 3.70 -23.97 -3.65
CA ARG A 117 4.67 -24.05 -4.75
C ARG A 117 5.78 -25.08 -4.51
N PHE A 118 6.32 -25.17 -3.30
CA PHE A 118 7.36 -26.15 -3.03
C PHE A 118 6.82 -27.57 -3.06
N LEU A 119 5.68 -27.82 -2.39
CA LEU A 119 5.05 -29.14 -2.31
C LEU A 119 4.58 -29.66 -3.67
N ASP A 120 4.14 -28.76 -4.56
CA ASP A 120 3.70 -29.09 -5.93
C ASP A 120 4.90 -29.26 -6.88
N GLY A 121 6.11 -28.97 -6.41
CA GLY A 121 7.34 -29.09 -7.19
C GLY A 121 7.62 -27.89 -8.10
N ASP A 122 6.88 -26.78 -7.99
CA ASP A 122 7.05 -25.56 -8.79
C ASP A 122 8.21 -24.66 -8.32
N LEU A 123 8.67 -24.84 -7.08
CA LEU A 123 9.82 -24.13 -6.52
C LEU A 123 11.05 -25.05 -6.44
N GLN A 124 12.13 -24.63 -7.09
CA GLN A 124 13.46 -25.20 -6.91
C GLN A 124 14.24 -24.37 -5.88
N LEU A 125 14.80 -25.03 -4.87
CA LEU A 125 15.53 -24.36 -3.81
C LEU A 125 16.82 -23.72 -4.33
N GLN A 126 17.09 -22.48 -3.93
CA GLN A 126 18.27 -21.74 -4.35
C GLN A 126 18.76 -20.75 -3.29
N LYS A 127 20.06 -20.45 -3.33
CA LYS A 127 20.75 -19.53 -2.40
C LYS A 127 20.51 -19.84 -0.92
N LEU A 128 20.39 -21.13 -0.59
CA LEU A 128 20.34 -21.63 0.78
C LEU A 128 21.69 -21.40 1.48
N GLN A 129 21.65 -21.01 2.75
CA GLN A 129 22.85 -20.71 3.54
C GLN A 129 23.14 -21.75 4.62
N GLN A 130 22.09 -22.32 5.23
CA GLN A 130 22.20 -23.30 6.31
C GLN A 130 22.18 -24.74 5.76
N LEU A 131 21.51 -24.96 4.62
CA LEU A 131 21.43 -26.23 3.90
C LEU A 131 21.86 -26.06 2.43
N PRO A 132 23.09 -25.59 2.15
CA PRO A 132 23.53 -25.30 0.79
C PRO A 132 23.53 -26.53 -0.13
N GLU A 133 23.61 -27.74 0.42
CA GLU A 133 23.55 -29.01 -0.31
C GLU A 133 22.18 -29.27 -0.95
N LEU A 134 21.13 -28.62 -0.45
CA LEU A 134 19.78 -28.72 -1.00
C LEU A 134 19.50 -27.69 -2.10
N ASN A 135 20.48 -26.85 -2.46
CA ASN A 135 20.34 -25.99 -3.63
C ASN A 135 20.14 -26.85 -4.89
N GLY A 136 19.15 -26.52 -5.70
CA GLY A 136 18.74 -27.29 -6.88
C GLY A 136 17.66 -28.33 -6.60
N PHE A 137 17.30 -28.59 -5.34
CA PHE A 137 16.29 -29.60 -5.00
C PHE A 137 14.86 -29.04 -5.17
N ARG A 138 13.96 -29.87 -5.67
CA ARG A 138 12.50 -29.75 -5.56
C ARG A 138 12.00 -30.67 -4.45
N PHE A 139 10.73 -30.56 -4.09
CA PHE A 139 10.15 -31.39 -3.03
C PHE A 139 10.26 -32.90 -3.30
N THR A 140 10.09 -33.31 -4.56
CA THR A 140 10.19 -34.71 -4.99
C THR A 140 11.60 -35.29 -4.85
N ASP A 141 12.63 -34.44 -4.82
CA ASP A 141 14.03 -34.86 -4.68
C ASP A 141 14.41 -35.16 -3.23
N LEU A 142 13.58 -34.75 -2.27
CA LEU A 142 13.76 -35.08 -0.86
C LEU A 142 13.41 -36.55 -0.61
N ASP A 143 14.14 -37.21 0.28
CA ASP A 143 13.78 -38.54 0.78
C ASP A 143 12.33 -38.56 1.30
N ARG A 144 11.62 -39.68 1.09
CA ARG A 144 10.25 -39.86 1.61
C ARG A 144 10.12 -39.60 3.11
N SER A 145 11.18 -39.89 3.88
CA SER A 145 11.20 -39.60 5.32
C SER A 145 11.18 -38.09 5.61
N ARG A 146 11.83 -37.28 4.78
CA ARG A 146 11.86 -35.81 4.89
C ARG A 146 10.59 -35.18 4.36
N GLN A 147 10.05 -35.69 3.25
CA GLN A 147 8.73 -35.29 2.76
C GLN A 147 7.66 -35.46 3.86
N ARG A 148 7.59 -36.63 4.50
CA ARG A 148 6.67 -36.90 5.62
C ARG A 148 6.87 -35.94 6.80
N LYS A 149 8.12 -35.68 7.19
CA LYS A 149 8.43 -34.74 8.28
C LYS A 149 7.95 -33.33 7.93
N LEU A 150 8.19 -32.87 6.70
CA LEU A 150 7.74 -31.56 6.25
C LEU A 150 6.22 -31.46 6.26
N TYR A 151 5.50 -32.45 5.72
CA TYR A 151 4.03 -32.50 5.76
C TYR A 151 3.50 -32.41 7.19
N SER A 152 4.13 -33.12 8.14
CA SER A 152 3.71 -33.13 9.55
C SER A 152 4.11 -31.88 10.36
N ARG A 153 4.92 -30.97 9.81
CA ARG A 153 5.28 -29.73 10.53
C ARG A 153 4.03 -28.91 10.78
N SER A 154 3.86 -28.41 12.00
CA SER A 154 2.76 -27.55 12.36
C SER A 154 3.11 -26.07 12.25
N ILE A 155 2.14 -25.26 11.85
CA ILE A 155 2.20 -23.80 11.87
C ILE A 155 0.99 -23.31 12.67
N ARG A 156 1.25 -22.38 13.59
CA ARG A 156 0.21 -21.76 14.41
C ARG A 156 -0.49 -20.66 13.65
N GLY A 157 -1.79 -20.53 13.87
CA GLY A 157 -2.64 -19.50 13.30
C GLY A 157 -3.52 -18.85 14.37
N ILE A 158 -3.95 -17.63 14.09
CA ILE A 158 -5.01 -16.94 14.82
C ILE A 158 -6.16 -16.75 13.84
N VAL A 159 -7.32 -17.32 14.16
CA VAL A 159 -8.55 -17.17 13.39
C VAL A 159 -9.45 -16.17 14.11
N LEU A 160 -9.75 -15.07 13.43
CA LEU A 160 -10.67 -14.04 13.88
C LEU A 160 -12.09 -14.38 13.42
N ASP A 161 -13.05 -14.29 14.35
CA ASP A 161 -14.46 -14.56 14.12
C ASP A 161 -15.09 -13.49 13.19
N ASN A 162 -16.08 -13.88 12.39
CA ASN A 162 -16.78 -12.97 11.47
C ASN A 162 -17.67 -11.94 12.19
N LEU A 163 -17.93 -12.13 13.49
CA LEU A 163 -18.68 -11.20 14.35
C LEU A 163 -17.89 -9.94 14.74
N VAL A 164 -16.61 -9.86 14.41
CA VAL A 164 -15.80 -8.67 14.65
C VAL A 164 -16.23 -7.56 13.68
N ASN A 165 -16.59 -6.39 14.22
CA ASN A 165 -17.05 -5.27 13.40
C ASN A 165 -15.94 -4.73 12.46
N GLU A 166 -16.34 -4.03 11.41
CA GLU A 166 -15.45 -3.55 10.35
C GLU A 166 -14.36 -2.60 10.88
N ALA A 167 -14.66 -1.76 11.86
CA ALA A 167 -13.68 -0.87 12.48
C ALA A 167 -12.56 -1.64 13.22
N ALA A 168 -12.91 -2.67 14.00
CA ALA A 168 -11.95 -3.57 14.63
C ALA A 168 -11.11 -4.33 13.61
N ARG A 169 -11.76 -4.78 12.53
CA ARG A 169 -11.09 -5.47 11.42
C ARG A 169 -9.98 -4.59 10.86
N THR A 170 -10.32 -3.37 10.49
CA THR A 170 -9.39 -2.38 9.94
C THR A 170 -8.26 -2.06 10.91
N GLU A 171 -8.55 -1.86 12.20
CA GLU A 171 -7.52 -1.55 13.19
C GLU A 171 -6.57 -2.73 13.43
N MET A 172 -7.09 -3.96 13.54
CA MET A 172 -6.26 -5.16 13.66
C MET A 172 -5.42 -5.40 12.42
N PHE A 173 -6.02 -5.23 11.24
CA PHE A 173 -5.31 -5.32 9.97
C PHE A 173 -4.14 -4.33 9.92
N ASN A 174 -4.37 -3.07 10.29
CA ASN A 174 -3.32 -2.05 10.35
C ASN A 174 -2.20 -2.45 11.33
N ARG A 175 -2.53 -3.00 12.51
CA ARG A 175 -1.56 -3.42 13.54
C ARG A 175 -0.75 -4.65 13.17
N ILE A 176 -1.38 -5.67 12.59
CA ILE A 176 -0.68 -6.89 12.12
C ILE A 176 0.35 -6.50 11.06
N ASN A 177 -0.03 -5.63 10.13
CA ASN A 177 0.83 -5.20 9.03
C ASN A 177 1.95 -4.23 9.43
N THR A 178 1.89 -3.63 10.63
CA THR A 178 2.98 -2.78 11.14
C THR A 178 4.15 -3.60 11.70
N GLY A 179 3.95 -4.89 12.04
CA GLY A 179 5.01 -5.77 12.57
C GLY A 179 5.54 -6.87 11.62
N GLY A 180 4.89 -7.09 10.48
CA GLY A 180 5.17 -8.19 9.53
C GLY A 180 5.81 -7.78 8.20
N THR A 181 5.61 -8.57 7.13
CA THR A 181 6.02 -8.16 5.77
C THR A 181 5.13 -6.98 5.36
N HIS A 182 5.67 -5.77 5.34
CA HIS A 182 4.89 -4.55 5.13
C HIS A 182 4.08 -4.62 3.83
N LEU A 183 2.74 -4.58 3.98
CA LEU A 183 1.84 -4.18 2.91
C LEU A 183 2.12 -2.73 2.54
N ASN A 184 1.95 -2.39 1.27
CA ASN A 184 2.06 -1.01 0.84
C ASN A 184 0.76 -0.23 1.12
N GLU A 185 0.80 1.09 0.96
CA GLU A 185 -0.34 1.95 1.28
C GLU A 185 -1.58 1.66 0.44
N ALA A 186 -1.44 1.19 -0.80
CA ALA A 186 -2.58 0.81 -1.64
C ALA A 186 -3.26 -0.45 -1.11
N GLU A 187 -2.49 -1.48 -0.74
CA GLU A 187 -3.00 -2.69 -0.10
C GLU A 187 -3.67 -2.38 1.24
N ILE A 188 -3.06 -1.52 2.06
CA ILE A 188 -3.64 -1.11 3.34
C ILE A 188 -4.98 -0.39 3.11
N ARG A 189 -5.03 0.62 2.24
CA ARG A 189 -6.29 1.33 1.96
C ARG A 189 -7.37 0.41 1.40
N ARG A 190 -7.03 -0.50 0.49
CA ARG A 190 -8.03 -1.39 -0.11
C ARG A 190 -8.57 -2.42 0.87
N GLY A 191 -7.75 -2.91 1.80
CA GLY A 191 -8.21 -3.82 2.87
C GLY A 191 -8.99 -3.12 3.98
N SER A 192 -8.63 -1.87 4.29
CA SER A 192 -9.15 -1.12 5.43
C SER A 192 -10.31 -0.16 5.13
N LEU A 193 -10.45 0.29 3.87
CA LEU A 193 -11.49 1.23 3.42
C LEU A 193 -12.20 0.69 2.15
N PRO A 194 -12.82 -0.50 2.20
CA PRO A 194 -13.57 -1.01 1.05
C PRO A 194 -14.78 -0.09 0.74
N GLY A 195 -15.10 0.07 -0.54
CA GLY A 195 -16.29 0.82 -0.94
C GLY A 195 -16.31 1.27 -2.41
N PRO A 196 -17.40 1.93 -2.83
CA PRO A 196 -17.65 2.26 -4.24
C PRO A 196 -16.59 3.16 -4.86
N PHE A 197 -16.00 4.09 -4.10
CA PHE A 197 -14.92 4.92 -4.61
C PHE A 197 -13.63 4.10 -4.81
N MET A 198 -13.30 3.20 -3.89
CA MET A 198 -12.15 2.31 -4.07
C MET A 198 -12.34 1.35 -5.25
N GLU A 199 -13.56 0.89 -5.53
CA GLU A 199 -13.88 0.12 -6.74
C GLU A 199 -13.65 0.95 -8.02
N LEU A 200 -14.04 2.23 -8.02
CA LEU A 200 -13.73 3.15 -9.12
C LEU A 200 -12.22 3.28 -9.34
N VAL A 201 -11.43 3.46 -8.26
CA VAL A 201 -9.96 3.54 -8.33
C VAL A 201 -9.36 2.30 -9.00
N VAL A 202 -9.83 1.10 -8.63
CA VAL A 202 -9.38 -0.16 -9.24
C VAL A 202 -9.79 -0.24 -10.71
N SER A 203 -11.01 0.19 -11.05
CA SER A 203 -11.48 0.19 -12.44
C SER A 203 -10.67 1.12 -13.35
N CYS A 204 -10.30 2.31 -12.85
CA CYS A 204 -9.49 3.27 -13.59
C CYS A 204 -8.02 2.83 -13.69
N SER A 205 -7.47 2.18 -12.66
CA SER A 205 -6.07 1.72 -12.65
C SER A 205 -5.82 0.55 -13.61
N THR A 206 -6.88 -0.15 -14.02
CA THR A 206 -6.88 -1.26 -14.97
C THR A 206 -7.39 -0.90 -16.37
N ASP A 207 -7.77 0.37 -16.61
CA ASP A 207 -8.13 0.87 -17.93
C ASP A 207 -6.96 0.70 -18.92
N GLN A 208 -7.23 0.16 -20.10
CA GLN A 208 -6.19 -0.19 -21.08
C GLN A 208 -5.43 1.04 -21.60
N ARG A 209 -6.10 2.19 -21.78
CA ARG A 209 -5.44 3.43 -22.19
C ARG A 209 -4.53 3.93 -21.07
N PHE A 210 -5.01 3.83 -19.82
CA PHE A 210 -4.21 4.23 -18.66
C PHE A 210 -2.97 3.34 -18.49
N VAL A 211 -3.13 2.02 -18.61
CA VAL A 211 -2.02 1.05 -18.55
C VAL A 211 -0.99 1.33 -19.64
N ALA A 212 -1.42 1.64 -20.87
CA ALA A 212 -0.53 1.96 -21.98
C ALA A 212 0.29 3.24 -21.76
N MET A 213 -0.31 4.27 -21.14
CA MET A 213 0.37 5.53 -20.81
C MET A 213 1.15 5.51 -19.50
N THR A 214 0.96 4.48 -18.67
CA THR A 214 1.67 4.28 -17.40
C THR A 214 2.45 2.96 -17.36
N PRO A 215 3.46 2.79 -18.23
CA PRO A 215 4.35 1.64 -18.12
C PRO A 215 5.15 1.74 -16.82
N VAL A 216 5.02 0.70 -16.01
CA VAL A 216 5.76 0.51 -14.76
C VAL A 216 6.34 -0.90 -14.77
N SER A 217 7.40 -1.13 -14.00
CA SER A 217 8.00 -2.46 -13.87
C SER A 217 7.01 -3.46 -13.28
N THR A 218 7.21 -4.76 -13.54
CA THR A 218 6.38 -5.83 -12.95
C THR A 218 6.30 -5.72 -11.42
N ASN A 219 7.40 -5.33 -10.76
CA ASN A 219 7.41 -5.11 -9.31
C ASN A 219 6.43 -4.00 -8.89
N LEU A 220 6.42 -2.87 -9.60
CA LEU A 220 5.49 -1.76 -9.32
C LEU A 220 4.04 -2.10 -9.67
N VAL A 221 3.80 -2.94 -10.69
CA VAL A 221 2.46 -3.51 -10.95
C VAL A 221 2.00 -4.32 -9.74
N ASN A 222 2.87 -5.21 -9.24
CA ASN A 222 2.58 -6.04 -8.07
C ASN A 222 2.42 -5.22 -6.79
N GLU A 223 3.04 -4.05 -6.72
CA GLU A 223 2.86 -3.08 -5.64
C GLU A 223 1.66 -2.15 -5.87
N ARG A 224 0.80 -2.42 -6.86
CA ARG A 224 -0.42 -1.63 -7.12
C ARG A 224 -0.13 -0.14 -7.36
N GLU A 225 1.02 0.19 -7.97
CA GLU A 225 1.43 1.58 -8.19
C GLU A 225 0.38 2.39 -8.97
N ARG A 226 -0.32 1.77 -9.91
CA ARG A 226 -1.39 2.43 -10.69
C ARG A 226 -2.58 2.85 -9.82
N GLU A 227 -2.94 2.07 -8.80
CA GLU A 227 -3.99 2.45 -7.84
C GLU A 227 -3.53 3.66 -7.01
N GLU A 228 -2.24 3.73 -6.63
CA GLU A 228 -1.67 4.89 -5.96
C GLU A 228 -1.66 6.15 -6.85
N LEU A 229 -1.36 6.02 -8.15
CA LEU A 229 -1.47 7.14 -9.09
C LEU A 229 -2.91 7.64 -9.19
N VAL A 230 -3.86 6.74 -9.43
CA VAL A 230 -5.28 7.09 -9.59
C VAL A 230 -5.87 7.73 -8.32
N VAL A 231 -5.57 7.18 -7.13
CA VAL A 231 -6.10 7.75 -5.89
C VAL A 231 -5.50 9.14 -5.61
N ARG A 232 -4.22 9.37 -5.94
CA ARG A 232 -3.60 10.69 -5.83
C ARG A 232 -4.25 11.69 -6.77
N PHE A 233 -4.51 11.29 -8.01
CA PHE A 233 -5.22 12.12 -8.99
C PHE A 233 -6.56 12.59 -8.44
N PHE A 234 -7.42 11.69 -7.98
CA PHE A 234 -8.72 12.06 -7.43
C PHE A 234 -8.62 12.88 -6.15
N THR A 235 -7.73 12.48 -5.23
CA THR A 235 -7.52 13.21 -3.97
C THR A 235 -7.16 14.66 -4.24
N TYR A 236 -6.17 14.91 -5.09
CA TYR A 236 -5.72 16.27 -5.35
C TYR A 236 -6.72 17.04 -6.19
N LEU A 237 -7.36 16.43 -7.19
CA LEU A 237 -8.36 17.12 -8.02
C LEU A 237 -9.59 17.56 -7.20
N GLU A 238 -10.05 16.73 -6.26
CA GLU A 238 -11.25 17.03 -5.45
C GLU A 238 -10.96 17.92 -4.24
N LYS A 239 -9.77 17.80 -3.63
CA LYS A 239 -9.42 18.58 -2.44
C LYS A 239 -8.81 19.94 -2.73
N LEU A 240 -8.40 20.19 -3.97
CA LEU A 240 -7.74 21.44 -4.34
C LEU A 240 -8.76 22.56 -4.48
N THR A 241 -8.51 23.65 -3.79
CA THR A 241 -9.36 24.85 -3.75
C THR A 241 -8.66 26.01 -4.44
N ARG A 242 -9.43 27.02 -4.87
CA ARG A 242 -8.89 28.29 -5.33
C ARG A 242 -9.13 29.36 -4.27
N ASP A 243 -8.06 30.02 -3.84
CA ASP A 243 -8.13 31.22 -2.99
C ASP A 243 -7.20 32.31 -3.54
N ASN A 244 -7.69 33.54 -3.61
CA ASN A 244 -6.95 34.73 -4.07
C ASN A 244 -6.17 34.55 -5.39
N GLY A 245 -6.71 33.75 -6.33
CA GLY A 245 -6.09 33.49 -7.64
C GLY A 245 -5.03 32.38 -7.66
N GLY A 246 -4.71 31.76 -6.52
CA GLY A 246 -3.82 30.61 -6.42
C GLY A 246 -4.55 29.32 -6.04
N PHE A 247 -3.92 28.18 -6.31
CA PHE A 247 -4.38 26.89 -5.81
C PHE A 247 -3.94 26.68 -4.36
N ASP A 248 -4.81 26.06 -3.57
CA ASP A 248 -4.50 25.60 -2.21
C ASP A 248 -4.98 24.17 -1.97
N LEU A 249 -4.36 23.51 -0.98
CA LEU A 249 -4.81 22.21 -0.46
C LEU A 249 -5.06 22.35 1.05
N PRO A 250 -6.30 22.71 1.46
CA PRO A 250 -6.64 22.87 2.87
C PRO A 250 -6.39 21.58 3.65
N GLY A 251 -5.83 21.72 4.86
CA GLY A 251 -5.54 20.58 5.74
C GLY A 251 -4.31 19.75 5.35
N TRP A 252 -3.62 20.05 4.23
CA TRP A 252 -2.40 19.34 3.84
C TRP A 252 -1.24 19.66 4.79
N LYS A 253 -0.62 18.61 5.34
CA LYS A 253 0.50 18.69 6.30
C LYS A 253 1.75 17.94 5.82
N ASP A 254 1.96 17.86 4.50
CA ASP A 254 3.05 17.11 3.86
C ASP A 254 3.05 15.61 4.20
N ARG A 255 1.87 15.07 4.55
CA ARG A 255 1.62 13.67 4.89
C ARG A 255 0.59 13.07 3.93
N PRO A 256 1.03 12.60 2.74
CA PRO A 256 0.12 12.06 1.73
C PRO A 256 -0.72 10.89 2.25
N ARG A 257 -0.13 10.02 3.08
CA ARG A 257 -0.81 8.84 3.63
C ARG A 257 -2.10 9.22 4.38
N GLU A 258 -1.98 10.07 5.40
CA GLU A 258 -3.10 10.50 6.24
C GLU A 258 -4.13 11.29 5.43
N TYR A 259 -3.67 12.13 4.51
CA TYR A 259 -4.55 12.97 3.69
C TYR A 259 -5.36 12.17 2.67
N ILE A 260 -4.72 11.25 1.95
CA ILE A 260 -5.37 10.35 1.00
C ILE A 260 -6.33 9.41 1.73
N TRP A 261 -5.94 8.91 2.91
CA TRP A 261 -6.82 8.07 3.74
C TRP A 261 -8.13 8.79 4.07
N ALA A 262 -8.03 10.01 4.60
CA ALA A 262 -9.20 10.80 4.96
C ALA A 262 -10.10 11.08 3.74
N PHE A 263 -9.51 11.38 2.58
CA PHE A 263 -10.26 11.57 1.35
C PHE A 263 -10.96 10.29 0.87
N VAL A 264 -10.30 9.13 0.93
CA VAL A 264 -10.92 7.85 0.50
C VAL A 264 -12.13 7.51 1.36
N ASP A 265 -12.03 7.69 2.68
CA ASP A 265 -13.14 7.47 3.61
C ASP A 265 -14.32 8.39 3.30
N GLU A 266 -14.05 9.69 3.13
CA GLU A 266 -15.05 10.69 2.75
C GLU A 266 -15.68 10.39 1.37
N ALA A 267 -14.88 10.05 0.37
CA ALA A 267 -15.35 9.76 -0.99
C ALA A 267 -16.20 8.49 -1.04
N ASN A 268 -15.89 7.47 -0.23
CA ASN A 268 -16.75 6.31 -0.05
C ASN A 268 -18.11 6.67 0.58
N GLY A 269 -18.14 7.62 1.52
CA GLY A 269 -19.37 8.19 2.06
C GLY A 269 -20.19 8.91 1.00
N LEU A 270 -19.58 9.89 0.32
CA LEU A 270 -20.23 10.67 -0.75
C LEU A 270 -20.78 9.80 -1.88
N ALA A 271 -20.05 8.76 -2.28
CA ALA A 271 -20.51 7.84 -3.33
C ALA A 271 -21.77 7.04 -2.96
N ARG A 272 -22.07 6.87 -1.67
CA ARG A 272 -23.31 6.23 -1.21
C ARG A 272 -24.49 7.20 -1.22
N ASP A 273 -24.21 8.48 -0.98
CA ASP A 273 -25.23 9.52 -0.84
C ASP A 273 -25.60 10.19 -2.17
N ASP A 274 -24.64 10.30 -3.11
CA ASP A 274 -24.82 10.92 -4.43
C ASP A 274 -24.52 9.92 -5.56
N PRO A 275 -25.57 9.37 -6.23
CA PRO A 275 -25.41 8.46 -7.37
C PRO A 275 -24.62 9.05 -8.55
N GLY A 276 -24.58 10.38 -8.70
CA GLY A 276 -23.84 11.06 -9.77
C GLY A 276 -22.36 11.27 -9.47
N TYR A 277 -21.95 11.13 -8.20
CA TYR A 277 -20.60 11.44 -7.74
C TYR A 277 -19.53 10.61 -8.48
N LEU A 278 -19.68 9.28 -8.51
CA LEU A 278 -18.72 8.40 -9.17
C LEU A 278 -18.70 8.58 -10.69
N ALA A 279 -19.85 8.88 -11.31
CA ALA A 279 -19.95 9.12 -12.74
C ALA A 279 -19.16 10.39 -13.14
N ARG A 280 -19.25 11.46 -12.33
CA ARG A 280 -18.46 12.68 -12.53
C ARG A 280 -16.97 12.41 -12.40
N LEU A 281 -16.54 11.71 -11.35
CA LEU A 281 -15.12 11.35 -11.18
C LEU A 281 -14.61 10.50 -12.33
N ARG A 282 -15.41 9.52 -12.80
CA ARG A 282 -15.06 8.72 -13.97
C ARG A 282 -14.91 9.59 -15.22
N GLN A 283 -15.82 10.53 -15.45
CA GLN A 283 -15.75 11.47 -16.56
C GLN A 283 -14.51 12.37 -16.48
N ASP A 284 -14.15 12.89 -15.30
CA ASP A 284 -12.93 13.67 -15.10
C ASP A 284 -11.69 12.85 -15.48
N PHE A 285 -11.63 11.59 -15.06
CA PHE A 285 -10.53 10.68 -15.40
C PHE A 285 -10.46 10.39 -16.90
N ASP A 286 -11.58 10.03 -17.52
CA ASP A 286 -11.64 9.68 -18.94
C ASP A 286 -11.30 10.88 -19.84
N SER A 287 -11.77 12.08 -19.47
CA SER A 287 -11.49 13.32 -20.21
C SER A 287 -10.02 13.72 -20.08
N MET A 288 -9.47 13.67 -18.86
CA MET A 288 -8.05 13.89 -18.61
C MET A 288 -7.19 12.93 -19.43
N LEU A 289 -7.55 11.66 -19.46
CA LEU A 289 -6.79 10.64 -20.17
C LEU A 289 -6.79 10.88 -21.69
N GLY A 290 -7.94 11.26 -22.26
CA GLY A 290 -8.06 11.60 -23.68
C GLY A 290 -7.24 12.82 -24.07
N GLU A 291 -7.22 13.87 -23.25
CA GLU A 291 -6.40 15.05 -23.51
C GLU A 291 -4.90 14.77 -23.34
N VAL A 292 -4.52 13.97 -22.35
CA VAL A 292 -3.11 13.57 -22.19
C VAL A 292 -2.63 12.77 -23.40
N GLU A 293 -3.43 11.82 -23.89
CA GLU A 293 -3.13 11.04 -25.09
C GLU A 293 -2.99 11.93 -26.34
N ARG A 294 -3.82 12.99 -26.45
CA ARG A 294 -3.82 13.91 -27.57
C ARG A 294 -2.66 14.91 -27.54
N LEU A 295 -2.38 15.49 -26.37
CA LEU A 295 -1.51 16.66 -26.23
C LEU A 295 -0.08 16.30 -25.82
N PHE A 296 0.12 15.22 -25.06
CA PHE A 296 1.42 14.91 -24.46
C PHE A 296 2.12 13.81 -25.28
N PRO A 297 3.25 14.09 -25.96
CA PRO A 297 3.87 13.17 -26.92
C PRO A 297 4.18 11.77 -26.38
N PHE A 298 4.47 11.68 -25.08
CA PHE A 298 4.77 10.41 -24.40
C PHE A 298 3.77 10.08 -23.28
N GLY A 299 2.62 10.74 -23.24
CA GLY A 299 1.67 10.68 -22.13
C GLY A 299 2.34 11.12 -20.82
N PHE A 300 2.29 10.26 -19.79
CA PHE A 300 2.94 10.54 -18.50
C PHE A 300 4.44 10.24 -18.47
N ARG A 301 5.00 9.61 -19.52
CA ARG A 301 6.42 9.24 -19.56
C ARG A 301 7.30 10.46 -19.80
N LYS A 302 8.58 10.33 -19.41
CA LYS A 302 9.63 11.29 -19.77
C LYS A 302 10.15 11.07 -21.20
N THR A 303 10.14 9.83 -21.69
CA THR A 303 10.64 9.47 -23.01
C THR A 303 9.76 8.39 -23.63
N ALA A 304 9.83 8.21 -24.95
CA ALA A 304 9.09 7.18 -25.67
C ALA A 304 9.29 5.76 -25.11
N THR A 305 10.51 5.45 -24.64
CA THR A 305 10.90 4.13 -24.13
C THR A 305 10.93 4.05 -22.60
N GLY A 306 10.49 5.10 -21.91
CA GLY A 306 10.47 5.16 -20.44
C GLY A 306 9.62 4.04 -19.83
N LYS A 307 10.18 3.32 -18.85
CA LYS A 307 9.53 2.19 -18.16
C LYS A 307 9.08 2.51 -16.73
N GLN A 308 9.08 3.79 -16.37
CA GLN A 308 8.67 4.26 -15.06
C GLN A 308 8.05 5.64 -15.20
N ILE A 309 7.02 5.90 -14.38
CA ILE A 309 6.37 7.18 -14.27
C ILE A 309 6.65 7.74 -12.87
N PRO A 310 7.44 8.82 -12.74
CA PRO A 310 7.58 9.51 -11.47
C PRO A 310 6.22 10.06 -11.02
N ARG A 311 5.82 9.79 -9.76
CA ARG A 311 4.54 10.27 -9.20
C ARG A 311 4.38 11.78 -9.36
N VAL A 312 5.44 12.57 -9.14
CA VAL A 312 5.43 14.03 -9.31
C VAL A 312 5.08 14.47 -10.73
N ARG A 313 5.60 13.79 -11.77
CA ARG A 313 5.27 14.08 -13.17
C ARG A 313 3.83 13.71 -13.48
N PHE A 314 3.39 12.55 -12.99
CA PHE A 314 2.00 12.13 -13.12
C PHE A 314 1.04 13.13 -12.46
N GLU A 315 1.28 13.50 -11.21
CA GLU A 315 0.45 14.45 -10.44
C GLU A 315 0.35 15.80 -11.15
N ALA A 316 1.47 16.32 -11.67
CA ALA A 316 1.50 17.57 -12.43
C ALA A 316 0.62 17.49 -13.69
N ILE A 317 0.87 16.50 -14.54
CA ILE A 317 0.19 16.35 -15.84
C ILE A 317 -1.29 16.03 -15.63
N ALA A 318 -1.60 15.00 -14.84
CA ALA A 318 -2.97 14.51 -14.68
C ALA A 318 -3.86 15.55 -14.01
N VAL A 319 -3.45 16.09 -12.85
CA VAL A 319 -4.28 17.04 -12.10
C VAL A 319 -4.36 18.39 -12.82
N GLY A 320 -3.23 18.89 -13.35
CA GLY A 320 -3.22 20.14 -14.10
C GLY A 320 -4.09 20.10 -15.36
N THR A 321 -4.06 18.99 -16.12
CA THR A 321 -4.91 18.80 -17.31
C THR A 321 -6.38 18.71 -16.94
N ALA A 322 -6.74 17.95 -15.89
CA ALA A 322 -8.13 17.84 -15.45
C ALA A 322 -8.68 19.18 -14.94
N LEU A 323 -7.88 19.98 -14.23
CA LEU A 323 -8.27 21.33 -13.81
C LEU A 323 -8.51 22.26 -15.00
N ALA A 324 -7.62 22.24 -16.00
CA ALA A 324 -7.81 23.04 -17.21
C ALA A 324 -9.08 22.63 -17.98
N LEU A 325 -9.37 21.33 -18.02
CA LEU A 325 -10.62 20.79 -18.58
C LEU A 325 -11.87 21.23 -17.80
N ARG A 326 -11.85 21.21 -16.47
CA ARG A 326 -12.98 21.68 -15.66
C ARG A 326 -13.29 23.16 -15.91
N ASP A 327 -12.26 23.98 -16.11
CA ASP A 327 -12.42 25.42 -16.36
C ASP A 327 -12.83 25.74 -17.80
N ARG A 328 -12.36 24.97 -18.81
CA ARG A 328 -12.54 25.27 -20.24
C ARG A 328 -13.54 24.37 -20.98
N GLY A 329 -13.87 23.21 -20.43
CA GLY A 329 -14.64 22.17 -21.10
C GLY A 329 -13.85 21.38 -22.15
N GLN A 330 -13.22 22.05 -23.13
CA GLN A 330 -12.37 21.43 -24.15
C GLN A 330 -11.10 22.25 -24.41
N LEU A 331 -9.97 21.57 -24.63
CA LEU A 331 -8.66 22.19 -24.93
C LEU A 331 -8.37 22.26 -26.44
N THR A 332 -9.40 22.25 -27.29
CA THR A 332 -9.32 22.03 -28.76
C THR A 332 -8.94 23.26 -29.59
N THR A 333 -9.01 24.47 -29.03
CA THR A 333 -8.94 25.72 -29.84
C THR A 333 -7.61 26.48 -29.80
N MET A 334 -6.57 25.94 -29.16
CA MET A 334 -5.25 26.60 -29.12
C MET A 334 -4.12 25.66 -29.56
N PRO A 335 -3.15 26.13 -30.37
CA PRO A 335 -1.92 25.39 -30.58
C PRO A 335 -1.09 25.46 -29.29
N VAL A 336 -1.38 24.58 -28.33
CA VAL A 336 -0.51 24.41 -27.16
C VAL A 336 0.64 23.52 -27.59
N ASP A 337 1.82 24.11 -27.77
CA ASP A 337 3.05 23.35 -27.99
C ASP A 337 3.52 22.73 -26.67
N VAL A 338 2.86 21.63 -26.28
CA VAL A 338 3.23 20.85 -25.08
C VAL A 338 4.64 20.29 -25.21
N ALA A 339 5.03 19.86 -26.41
CA ALA A 339 6.37 19.32 -26.68
C ALA A 339 7.47 20.36 -26.38
N GLY A 340 7.18 21.65 -26.61
CA GLY A 340 8.10 22.76 -26.32
C GLY A 340 8.44 22.97 -24.84
N TRP A 341 7.64 22.47 -23.89
CA TRP A 341 7.88 22.72 -22.46
C TRP A 341 7.88 21.47 -21.57
N VAL A 342 7.18 20.39 -21.92
CA VAL A 342 6.99 19.22 -21.04
C VAL A 342 8.28 18.42 -20.80
N ASP A 343 9.28 18.57 -21.68
CA ASP A 343 10.60 17.97 -21.52
C ASP A 343 11.69 19.04 -21.30
N GLY A 344 11.29 20.29 -21.08
CA GLY A 344 12.16 21.42 -20.80
C GLY A 344 12.67 21.46 -19.35
N HIS A 345 13.67 22.31 -19.11
CA HIS A 345 14.29 22.49 -17.79
C HIS A 345 13.27 22.95 -16.73
N GLU A 346 12.41 23.93 -17.08
CA GLU A 346 11.41 24.48 -16.16
C GLU A 346 10.45 23.40 -15.62
N PHE A 347 9.99 22.49 -16.50
CA PHE A 347 9.15 21.38 -16.05
C PHE A 347 9.94 20.36 -15.21
N GLY A 348 11.21 20.15 -15.56
CA GLY A 348 12.14 19.33 -14.77
C GLY A 348 12.28 19.85 -13.33
N ASP A 349 12.40 21.17 -13.15
CA ASP A 349 12.58 21.81 -11.83
C ASP A 349 11.37 21.59 -10.92
N VAL A 350 10.15 21.77 -11.45
CA VAL A 350 8.91 21.58 -10.68
C VAL A 350 8.53 20.11 -10.50
N THR A 351 9.10 19.20 -11.29
CA THR A 351 8.87 17.74 -11.18
C THR A 351 10.05 16.98 -10.57
N THR A 352 10.88 17.66 -9.78
CA THR A 352 11.89 17.01 -8.94
C THR A 352 11.24 16.18 -7.82
N SER A 353 11.82 15.01 -7.51
CA SER A 353 11.31 14.14 -6.43
C SER A 353 11.72 14.61 -5.03
N ASP A 354 12.70 15.52 -4.94
CA ASP A 354 13.19 16.04 -3.67
C ASP A 354 12.13 16.89 -2.98
N ALA A 355 11.76 16.49 -1.76
CA ALA A 355 10.70 17.12 -0.98
C ALA A 355 9.35 17.18 -1.74
N ALA A 356 9.07 16.18 -2.59
CA ALA A 356 7.86 16.11 -3.42
C ALA A 356 6.53 16.31 -2.67
N ASN A 357 6.50 15.96 -1.39
CA ASN A 357 5.32 16.07 -0.53
C ASN A 357 5.11 17.47 0.05
N VAL A 358 6.07 18.39 -0.09
CA VAL A 358 5.93 19.78 0.37
C VAL A 358 4.81 20.45 -0.41
N LYS A 359 3.85 21.03 0.32
CA LYS A 359 2.65 21.68 -0.23
C LYS A 359 2.94 22.61 -1.40
N SER A 360 3.87 23.54 -1.22
CA SER A 360 4.20 24.54 -2.25
C SER A 360 4.75 23.91 -3.53
N LYS A 361 5.53 22.81 -3.43
CA LYS A 361 6.02 22.07 -4.59
C LYS A 361 4.92 21.30 -5.31
N LEU A 362 3.94 20.74 -4.57
CA LEU A 362 2.77 20.08 -5.13
C LEU A 362 1.88 21.06 -5.89
N LEU A 363 1.61 22.22 -5.30
CA LEU A 363 0.82 23.24 -5.96
C LEU A 363 1.58 23.80 -7.17
N SER A 364 2.88 24.11 -7.04
CA SER A 364 3.69 24.64 -8.15
C SER A 364 3.70 23.74 -9.39
N ARG A 365 3.85 22.41 -9.24
CA ARG A 365 3.85 21.50 -10.39
C ARG A 365 2.48 21.34 -11.05
N ILE A 366 1.40 21.38 -10.26
CA ILE A 366 0.02 21.35 -10.77
C ILE A 366 -0.29 22.66 -11.50
N SER A 367 0.01 23.80 -10.87
CA SER A 367 -0.13 25.14 -11.46
C SER A 367 0.62 25.24 -12.78
N PHE A 368 1.86 24.75 -12.87
CA PHE A 368 2.67 24.84 -14.08
C PHE A 368 1.96 24.23 -15.30
N VAL A 369 1.41 23.02 -15.17
CA VAL A 369 0.69 22.36 -16.28
C VAL A 369 -0.63 23.07 -16.55
N TYR A 370 -1.39 23.39 -15.51
CA TYR A 370 -2.65 24.10 -15.63
C TYR A 370 -2.48 25.43 -16.40
N GLU A 371 -1.54 26.28 -15.99
CA GLU A 371 -1.28 27.60 -16.59
C GLU A 371 -0.78 27.53 -18.03
N ARG A 372 -0.11 26.44 -18.44
CA ARG A 372 0.33 26.23 -19.83
C ARG A 372 -0.76 25.68 -20.75
N LEU A 373 -1.84 25.14 -20.17
CA LEU A 373 -3.03 24.64 -20.89
C LEU A 373 -4.17 25.66 -20.91
N MET A 374 -4.14 26.63 -19.99
CA MET A 374 -4.90 27.89 -20.06
C MET A 374 -4.21 28.83 -21.05
#